data_AF-A0A4P7UL17-F1
#
_entry.id   AF-A0A4P7UL17-F1
#
_cell.length_a   1.000
_cell.length_b   1.000
_cell.length_c   1.000
_cell.angle_alpha   90.00
_cell.angle_beta   90.00
_cell.angle_gamma   90.00
#
_symmetry.space_group_name_H-M   'P 1'
#
loop_
_entity.id
_entity.type
_entity.pdbx_description
1 polymer ?
#
loop_
_entity_poly.entity_id
_entity_poly.type
_entity_poly.pdbx_seq_one_letter_code
_entity_poly.pdbx_strand_id
1 'polypeptide(L)'
;MSMQQQPFLSTPAAHGEEPSCRRCGTCCLLGGPTLMVGDAALLVGGTLTLESLVCLRAGEWARDDSRKALRPLEGERIKVAGLGGRVHPWRCRYYREGVGCGIYEHRPAQCEALFCMDTGPLEALLASGRHLGRFAALNALRGGIPGFAGVSAAVLALLPDLVSAHEEQVSVLEVLQLADRLGFYPQQGHGLAVERSPGHENPLEGSEREQAVAELGEAARTDAAFRELCVERAGVPAAMLPFLFGRSVRELLAEVGLKPAVDG
;
A
#
# COMPACT_ATOMS: atom_id res chain seq x y z
N MET A 1 -24.59 -21.51 58.24
CA MET A 1 -23.56 -21.46 57.18
C MET A 1 -23.91 -20.28 56.29
N SER A 2 -23.36 -19.11 56.63
CA SER A 2 -23.73 -17.81 56.03
C SER A 2 -22.69 -17.45 54.98
N MET A 3 -23.12 -17.32 53.72
CA MET A 3 -22.32 -16.78 52.63
C MET A 3 -22.20 -15.26 52.82
N GLN A 4 -21.04 -14.80 53.31
CA GLN A 4 -20.71 -13.39 53.32
C GLN A 4 -20.20 -12.98 51.94
N GLN A 5 -21.00 -12.17 51.25
CA GLN A 5 -20.58 -11.37 50.10
C GLN A 5 -19.57 -10.32 50.58
N GLN A 6 -18.34 -10.36 50.07
CA GLN A 6 -17.43 -9.23 50.18
C GLN A 6 -17.72 -8.25 49.03
N PRO A 7 -17.88 -6.94 49.31
CA PRO A 7 -18.00 -5.95 48.27
C PRO A 7 -16.64 -5.76 47.59
N PHE A 8 -16.59 -5.89 46.26
CA PHE A 8 -15.44 -5.47 45.47
C PHE A 8 -15.26 -3.95 45.66
N LEU A 9 -14.34 -3.58 46.54
CA LEU A 9 -13.82 -2.22 46.62
C LEU A 9 -12.94 -1.98 45.40
N SER A 10 -13.52 -1.33 44.39
CA SER A 10 -12.77 -0.74 43.28
C SER A 10 -11.74 0.23 43.85
N THR A 11 -10.45 -0.12 43.76
CA THR A 11 -9.38 0.84 44.01
C THR A 11 -9.39 1.85 42.85
N PRO A 12 -9.53 3.17 43.10
CA PRO A 12 -9.39 4.15 42.03
C PRO A 12 -7.96 4.09 41.49
N ALA A 13 -7.84 4.02 40.17
CA ALA A 13 -6.56 4.06 39.48
C ALA A 13 -5.79 5.32 39.91
N ALA A 14 -4.53 5.14 40.28
CA ALA A 14 -3.62 6.23 40.55
C ALA A 14 -3.60 7.18 39.34
N HIS A 15 -3.90 8.45 39.57
CA HIS A 15 -3.69 9.51 38.58
C HIS A 15 -2.20 9.62 38.26
N GLY A 16 -1.84 9.57 36.97
CA GLY A 16 -0.56 10.12 36.50
C GLY A 16 0.27 9.37 35.47
N GLU A 17 -0.25 8.39 34.73
CA GLU A 17 0.46 7.88 33.54
C GLU A 17 -0.23 8.39 32.27
N GLU A 18 0.49 9.15 31.46
CA GLU A 18 0.04 9.51 30.13
C GLU A 18 -0.25 8.23 29.32
N PRO A 19 -1.38 8.15 28.60
CA PRO A 19 -1.70 6.99 27.80
C PRO A 19 -0.59 6.70 26.78
N SER A 20 0.12 5.59 26.94
CA SER A 20 1.24 5.22 26.08
C SER A 20 0.94 3.98 25.23
N CYS A 21 1.63 3.87 24.09
CA CYS A 21 1.47 2.74 23.18
C CYS A 21 2.01 1.43 23.80
N ARG A 22 1.13 0.46 24.05
CA ARG A 22 1.48 -0.87 24.62
C ARG A 22 2.25 -1.81 23.68
N ARG A 23 2.61 -1.35 22.48
CA ARG A 23 3.33 -2.13 21.45
C ARG A 23 2.70 -3.49 21.09
N CYS A 24 1.37 -3.60 21.18
CA CYS A 24 0.64 -4.86 20.97
C CYS A 24 0.70 -5.41 19.53
N GLY A 25 1.12 -4.60 18.55
CA GLY A 25 1.28 -5.06 17.16
C GLY A 25 -0.01 -5.15 16.35
N THR A 26 -1.20 -4.89 16.91
CA THR A 26 -2.48 -4.94 16.20
C THR A 26 -2.46 -4.12 14.91
N CYS A 27 -1.94 -2.90 14.97
CA CYS A 27 -1.81 -2.03 13.80
C CYS A 27 -0.87 -2.58 12.71
N CYS A 28 0.18 -3.28 13.13
CA CYS A 28 1.12 -3.90 12.21
C CYS A 28 0.51 -5.13 11.54
N LEU A 29 -0.33 -5.89 12.23
CA LEU A 29 -1.05 -7.04 11.69
C LEU A 29 -2.13 -6.62 10.66
N LEU A 30 -2.68 -5.42 10.81
CA LEU A 30 -3.74 -4.91 9.94
C LEU A 30 -3.27 -4.34 8.60
N GLY A 31 -2.01 -3.94 8.46
CA GLY A 31 -1.62 -3.33 7.18
C GLY A 31 -0.27 -2.65 7.10
N GLY A 32 0.28 -2.19 8.22
CA GLY A 32 1.43 -1.26 8.20
C GLY A 32 1.11 0.10 7.54
N PRO A 33 2.05 1.05 7.62
CA PRO A 33 1.79 2.43 7.25
C PRO A 33 1.95 2.71 5.75
N THR A 34 1.16 3.65 5.22
CA THR A 34 1.54 4.52 4.11
C THR A 34 2.45 5.64 4.62
N LEU A 35 3.31 6.15 3.74
CA LEU A 35 4.31 7.15 4.08
C LEU A 35 3.83 8.55 3.73
N MET A 36 4.19 9.51 4.58
CA MET A 36 4.02 10.94 4.38
C MET A 36 5.30 11.55 3.81
N VAL A 37 5.24 12.73 3.19
CA VAL A 37 6.42 13.40 2.63
C VAL A 37 7.55 13.55 3.67
N GLY A 38 7.21 13.77 4.94
CA GLY A 38 8.17 13.83 6.04
C GLY A 38 8.96 12.53 6.27
N ASP A 39 8.40 11.38 5.88
CA ASP A 39 9.05 10.07 6.04
C ASP A 39 10.18 9.84 5.02
N ALA A 40 10.40 10.74 4.06
CA ALA A 40 11.52 10.65 3.13
C ALA A 40 12.89 10.56 3.85
N ALA A 41 13.01 11.15 5.04
CA ALA A 41 14.21 11.02 5.87
C ALA A 41 14.50 9.57 6.30
N LEU A 42 13.47 8.73 6.49
CA LEU A 42 13.63 7.32 6.82
C LEU A 42 14.18 6.51 5.63
N LEU A 43 13.92 6.96 4.40
CA LEU A 43 14.48 6.37 3.19
C LEU A 43 15.96 6.77 3.05
N VAL A 44 16.26 8.06 3.19
CA VAL A 44 17.64 8.58 3.12
C VAL A 44 18.53 7.96 4.20
N GLY A 45 18.00 7.80 5.42
CA GLY A 45 18.71 7.17 6.54
C GLY A 45 18.83 5.64 6.45
N GLY A 46 18.16 4.99 5.49
CA GLY A 46 18.21 3.54 5.29
C GLY A 46 17.37 2.72 6.28
N THR A 47 16.58 3.35 7.16
CA THR A 47 15.59 2.65 8.00
C THR A 47 14.55 1.93 7.14
N LEU A 48 14.10 2.61 6.08
CA LEU A 48 13.20 2.08 5.06
C LEU A 48 13.96 1.96 3.73
N THR A 49 14.30 0.74 3.32
CA THR A 49 14.92 0.47 2.02
C THR A 49 13.85 0.35 0.93
N LEU A 50 14.17 0.59 -0.35
CA LEU A 50 13.15 0.50 -1.42
C LEU A 50 12.53 -0.90 -1.56
N GLU A 51 13.30 -1.96 -1.31
CA GLU A 51 12.81 -3.35 -1.25
C GLU A 51 11.78 -3.59 -0.13
N SER A 52 11.73 -2.69 0.87
CA SER A 52 10.78 -2.73 1.97
C SER A 52 9.44 -2.08 1.64
N LEU A 53 9.35 -1.40 0.50
CA LEU A 53 8.25 -0.52 0.12
C LEU A 53 7.55 -1.02 -1.14
N VAL A 54 6.29 -0.61 -1.28
CA VAL A 54 5.48 -0.81 -2.47
C VAL A 54 4.77 0.49 -2.81
N CYS A 55 4.65 0.79 -4.10
CA CYS A 55 3.78 1.86 -4.57
C CYS A 55 2.35 1.34 -4.73
N LEU A 56 1.41 1.99 -4.08
CA LEU A 56 -0.01 1.90 -4.41
C LEU A 56 -0.30 3.02 -5.41
N ARG A 57 -0.77 2.67 -6.60
CA ARG A 57 -1.03 3.58 -7.71
C ARG A 57 -2.45 4.14 -7.62
N ALA A 58 -2.68 5.25 -8.32
CA ALA A 58 -4.02 5.82 -8.43
C ALA A 58 -5.00 4.78 -9.00
N GLY A 59 -6.22 4.75 -8.49
CA GLY A 59 -7.25 3.79 -8.85
C GLY A 59 -7.24 2.48 -8.06
N GLU A 60 -6.13 2.10 -7.43
CA GLU A 60 -6.12 0.91 -6.56
C GLU A 60 -7.09 1.09 -5.38
N TRP A 61 -7.88 0.05 -5.06
CA TRP A 61 -8.70 0.06 -3.86
C TRP A 61 -7.83 -0.08 -2.62
N ALA A 62 -7.86 0.94 -1.77
CA ALA A 62 -7.16 0.95 -0.50
C ALA A 62 -8.12 1.25 0.65
N ARG A 63 -7.79 0.69 1.81
CA ARG A 63 -8.49 1.01 3.06
C ARG A 63 -8.21 2.46 3.44
N ASP A 64 -9.27 3.23 3.57
CA ASP A 64 -9.26 4.60 4.08
C ASP A 64 -9.92 4.62 5.47
N ASP A 65 -9.08 4.67 6.51
CA ASP A 65 -9.55 4.71 7.90
C ASP A 65 -10.20 6.03 8.29
N SER A 66 -9.95 7.12 7.55
CA SER A 66 -10.60 8.41 7.79
C SER A 66 -12.04 8.43 7.25
N ARG A 67 -12.29 7.71 6.16
CA ARG A 67 -13.61 7.61 5.52
C ARG A 67 -14.37 6.32 5.88
N LYS A 68 -13.74 5.39 6.60
CA LYS A 68 -14.26 4.05 6.95
C LYS A 68 -14.72 3.27 5.70
N ALA A 69 -13.94 3.36 4.63
CA ALA A 69 -14.25 2.77 3.33
C ALA A 69 -13.04 2.05 2.72
N LEU A 70 -13.30 1.03 1.91
CA LEU A 70 -12.38 0.53 0.90
C LEU A 70 -12.72 1.26 -0.40
N ARG A 71 -11.81 2.11 -0.88
CA ARG A 71 -12.10 3.02 -2.00
C ARG A 71 -10.93 3.16 -2.96
N PRO A 72 -11.17 3.50 -4.23
CA PRO A 72 -10.10 3.83 -5.18
C PRO A 72 -9.27 5.02 -4.67
N LEU A 73 -7.94 4.89 -4.77
CA LEU A 73 -7.02 5.96 -4.45
C LEU A 73 -7.09 7.08 -5.48
N GLU A 74 -7.26 8.32 -5.01
CA GLU A 74 -7.23 9.53 -5.86
C GLU A 74 -5.82 9.84 -6.39
N GLY A 75 -4.78 9.32 -5.74
CA GLY A 75 -3.39 9.49 -6.16
C GLY A 75 -2.50 8.44 -5.53
N GLU A 76 -1.29 8.30 -6.06
CA GLU A 76 -0.34 7.30 -5.58
C GLU A 76 0.06 7.49 -4.11
N ARG A 77 0.47 6.40 -3.46
CA ARG A 77 0.93 6.34 -2.08
C ARG A 77 2.09 5.35 -1.99
N ILE A 78 3.17 5.72 -1.31
CA ILE A 78 4.19 4.73 -0.91
C ILE A 78 3.76 4.07 0.39
N LYS A 79 3.83 2.74 0.45
CA LYS A 79 3.44 1.94 1.62
C LYS A 79 4.57 1.00 2.00
N VAL A 80 4.71 0.74 3.30
CA VAL A 80 5.50 -0.41 3.77
C VAL A 80 4.86 -1.69 3.25
N ALA A 81 5.64 -2.46 2.49
CA ALA A 81 5.17 -3.71 1.91
C ALA A 81 4.78 -4.72 3.01
N GLY A 82 3.69 -5.44 2.78
CA GLY A 82 3.32 -6.59 3.59
C GLY A 82 4.27 -7.76 3.33
N LEU A 83 4.33 -8.72 4.26
CA LEU A 83 5.10 -9.96 4.05
C LEU A 83 4.47 -10.90 3.01
N GLY A 84 3.23 -10.63 2.58
CA GLY A 84 2.47 -11.57 1.77
C GLY A 84 2.10 -12.83 2.56
N GLY A 85 0.94 -13.40 2.27
CA GLY A 85 0.46 -14.60 2.95
C GLY A 85 -1.03 -14.77 2.77
N ARG A 86 -1.52 -16.02 2.80
CA ARG A 86 -2.94 -16.32 2.57
C ARG A 86 -3.86 -15.76 3.66
N VAL A 87 -3.35 -15.64 4.89
CA VAL A 87 -4.15 -15.25 6.07
C VAL A 87 -4.13 -13.74 6.30
N HIS A 88 -2.97 -13.10 6.17
CA HIS A 88 -2.80 -11.65 6.37
C HIS A 88 -1.82 -11.09 5.32
N PRO A 89 -2.25 -10.90 4.06
CA PRO A 89 -1.38 -10.41 3.00
C PRO A 89 -0.75 -9.05 3.34
N TRP A 90 -1.41 -8.27 4.20
CA TRP A 90 -1.02 -6.93 4.61
C TRP A 90 -0.24 -6.85 5.93
N ARG A 91 0.20 -7.97 6.51
CA ARG A 91 1.03 -7.94 7.73
C ARG A 91 2.32 -7.15 7.49
N CYS A 92 2.51 -6.06 8.24
CA CYS A 92 3.69 -5.20 8.16
C CYS A 92 4.98 -6.00 8.36
N ARG A 93 5.92 -5.86 7.43
CA ARG A 93 7.20 -6.60 7.45
C ARG A 93 8.13 -6.29 8.61
N TYR A 94 7.96 -5.14 9.26
CA TYR A 94 8.76 -4.79 10.44
C TYR A 94 8.22 -5.36 11.75
N TYR A 95 7.06 -6.03 11.73
CA TYR A 95 6.52 -6.66 12.93
C TYR A 95 7.05 -8.07 13.10
N ARG A 96 7.65 -8.32 14.26
CA ARG A 96 8.12 -9.64 14.69
C ARG A 96 7.20 -10.15 15.80
N GLU A 97 6.63 -11.33 15.61
CA GLU A 97 5.74 -11.94 16.60
C GLU A 97 6.49 -12.19 17.91
N GLY A 98 5.84 -11.89 19.05
CA GLY A 98 6.47 -11.96 20.37
C GLY A 98 7.51 -10.86 20.68
N VAL A 99 7.93 -10.06 19.69
CA VAL A 99 8.95 -9.00 19.86
C VAL A 99 8.38 -7.60 19.63
N GLY A 100 7.49 -7.44 18.67
CA GLY A 100 6.90 -6.16 18.28
C GLY A 100 7.54 -5.51 17.05
N CYS A 101 7.31 -4.20 16.89
CA CYS A 101 7.83 -3.43 15.76
C CYS A 101 9.36 -3.27 15.86
N GLY A 102 10.07 -3.68 14.81
CA GLY A 102 11.54 -3.60 14.71
C GLY A 102 12.10 -2.21 14.41
N ILE A 103 11.25 -1.27 13.99
CA ILE A 103 11.62 0.14 13.72
C ILE A 103 10.89 1.10 14.66
N TYR A 104 10.58 0.67 15.89
CA TYR A 104 9.71 1.42 16.79
C TYR A 104 10.19 2.86 17.10
N GLU A 105 11.51 3.05 17.23
CA GLU A 105 12.12 4.37 17.47
C GLU A 105 12.21 5.24 16.20
N HIS A 106 11.99 4.66 15.03
CA HIS A 106 12.09 5.31 13.72
C HIS A 106 10.82 5.02 12.90
N ARG A 107 9.67 5.13 13.56
CA ARG A 107 8.37 4.82 12.97
C ARG A 107 7.98 5.89 11.95
N PRO A 108 7.31 5.51 10.85
CA PRO A 108 6.70 6.49 9.96
C PRO A 108 5.63 7.33 10.65
N ALA A 109 5.36 8.52 10.13
CA ALA A 109 4.40 9.48 10.67
C ALA A 109 3.03 8.85 10.97
N GLN A 110 2.52 7.96 10.10
CA GLN A 110 1.26 7.27 10.34
C GLN A 110 1.31 6.36 11.58
N CYS A 111 2.45 5.69 11.82
CA CYS A 111 2.64 4.84 12.99
C CYS A 111 2.87 5.64 14.28
N GLU A 112 3.39 6.87 14.18
CA GLU A 112 3.52 7.79 15.31
C GLU A 112 2.17 8.40 15.69
N ALA A 113 1.36 8.80 14.70
CA ALA A 113 0.04 9.37 14.91
C ALA A 113 -1.00 8.34 15.40
N LEU A 114 -0.73 7.04 15.22
CA LEU A 114 -1.68 6.00 15.60
C LEU A 114 -1.68 5.75 17.11
N PHE A 115 -2.83 6.04 17.73
CA PHE A 115 -3.13 5.66 19.09
C PHE A 115 -4.45 4.87 19.17
N CYS A 116 -4.41 3.64 19.69
CA CYS A 116 -5.56 2.72 19.58
C CYS A 116 -6.80 3.16 20.37
N MET A 117 -6.66 4.03 21.38
CA MET A 117 -7.79 4.54 22.15
C MET A 117 -8.38 5.81 21.56
N ASP A 118 -7.67 6.49 20.66
CA ASP A 118 -8.14 7.66 19.92
C ASP A 118 -7.44 7.74 18.56
N THR A 119 -8.17 7.39 17.49
CA THR A 119 -7.65 7.42 16.11
C THR A 119 -7.77 8.80 15.45
N GLY A 120 -8.32 9.81 16.13
CA GLY A 120 -8.53 11.15 15.57
C GLY A 120 -7.28 11.76 14.91
N PRO A 121 -6.10 11.76 15.58
CA PRO A 121 -4.87 12.28 14.99
C PRO A 121 -4.43 11.54 13.72
N LEU A 122 -4.59 10.21 13.70
CA LEU A 122 -4.30 9.40 12.51
C LEU A 122 -5.26 9.74 11.37
N GLU A 123 -6.56 9.82 11.64
CA GLU A 123 -7.58 10.12 10.64
C GLU A 123 -7.34 11.50 10.02
N ALA A 124 -7.00 12.52 10.84
CA ALA A 124 -6.63 13.84 10.35
C ALA A 124 -5.37 13.83 9.48
N LEU A 125 -4.35 13.06 9.87
CA LEU A 125 -3.13 12.90 9.07
C LEU A 125 -3.44 12.22 7.72
N LEU A 126 -4.29 11.18 7.70
CA LEU A 126 -4.65 10.48 6.47
C LEU A 126 -5.46 11.35 5.52
N ALA A 127 -6.40 12.13 6.05
CA ALA A 127 -7.30 12.98 5.28
C ALA A 127 -6.61 14.22 4.68
N SER A 128 -5.70 14.84 5.43
CA SER A 128 -5.14 16.16 5.08
C SER A 128 -3.61 16.18 4.93
N GLY A 129 -2.93 15.08 5.27
CA GLY A 129 -1.49 14.96 5.17
C GLY A 129 -1.00 14.89 3.72
N ARG A 130 0.23 15.35 3.51
CA ARG A 130 0.92 15.18 2.23
C ARG A 130 1.54 13.79 2.18
N HIS A 131 0.92 12.91 1.42
CA HIS A 131 1.42 11.55 1.20
C HIS A 131 2.69 11.55 0.34
N LEU A 132 3.61 10.62 0.62
CA LEU A 132 4.82 10.44 -0.17
C LEU A 132 4.48 9.69 -1.46
N GLY A 133 4.92 10.26 -2.59
CA GLY A 133 4.91 9.62 -3.90
C GLY A 133 6.31 9.23 -4.37
N ARG A 134 6.39 8.48 -5.47
CA ARG A 134 7.63 7.98 -6.07
C ARG A 134 8.56 9.11 -6.47
N PHE A 135 8.06 10.16 -7.10
CA PHE A 135 8.88 11.29 -7.53
C PHE A 135 9.57 11.99 -6.36
N ALA A 136 8.84 12.29 -5.29
CA ALA A 136 9.41 12.90 -4.09
C ALA A 136 10.45 11.99 -3.41
N ALA A 137 10.17 10.69 -3.34
CA ALA A 137 11.08 9.70 -2.77
C ALA A 137 12.36 9.54 -3.60
N LEU A 138 12.26 9.41 -4.92
CA LEU A 138 13.42 9.29 -5.82
C LEU A 138 14.28 10.55 -5.80
N ASN A 139 13.68 11.74 -5.73
CA ASN A 139 14.42 13.00 -5.59
C ASN A 139 15.19 13.11 -4.27
N ALA A 140 14.63 12.58 -3.17
CA ALA A 140 15.32 12.50 -1.89
C ALA A 140 16.52 11.54 -1.96
N LEU A 141 16.43 10.50 -2.78
CA LEU A 141 17.44 9.45 -2.95
C LEU A 141 18.45 9.69 -4.10
N ARG A 142 18.43 10.87 -4.74
CA ARG A 142 19.31 11.18 -5.89
C ARG A 142 20.82 11.04 -5.60
N GLY A 143 21.21 11.14 -4.33
CA GLY A 143 22.61 10.98 -3.89
C GLY A 143 23.05 9.52 -3.69
N GLY A 144 22.13 8.57 -3.84
CA GLY A 144 22.35 7.15 -3.61
C GLY A 144 21.16 6.52 -2.89
N ILE A 145 20.92 5.24 -3.18
CA ILE A 145 19.84 4.46 -2.56
C ILE A 145 20.44 3.51 -1.53
N PRO A 146 20.16 3.68 -0.22
CA PRO A 146 20.58 2.72 0.80
C PRO A 146 20.13 1.30 0.49
N GLY A 147 21.05 0.33 0.62
CA GLY A 147 20.83 -1.07 0.25
C GLY A 147 21.11 -1.41 -1.22
N PHE A 148 21.38 -0.41 -2.08
CA PHE A 148 21.53 -0.60 -3.53
C PHE A 148 22.83 0.03 -4.07
N ALA A 149 23.96 -0.21 -3.39
CA ALA A 149 25.27 0.36 -3.77
C ALA A 149 25.77 -0.05 -5.17
N GLY A 150 25.22 -1.13 -5.75
CA GLY A 150 25.56 -1.59 -7.10
C GLY A 150 24.86 -0.85 -8.25
N VAL A 151 23.92 0.06 -7.95
CA VAL A 151 23.19 0.81 -8.98
C VAL A 151 24.00 2.02 -9.42
N SER A 152 24.27 2.11 -10.73
CA SER A 152 25.04 3.23 -11.27
C SER A 152 24.28 4.55 -11.22
N ALA A 153 24.99 5.68 -11.18
CA ALA A 153 24.40 7.01 -11.20
C ALA A 153 23.51 7.25 -12.45
N ALA A 154 23.86 6.66 -13.59
CA ALA A 154 23.06 6.74 -14.82
C ALA A 154 21.71 6.04 -14.65
N VAL A 155 21.68 4.85 -14.04
CA VAL A 155 20.43 4.14 -13.75
C VAL A 155 19.60 4.91 -12.74
N LEU A 156 20.21 5.44 -11.68
CA LEU A 156 19.50 6.28 -10.69
C LEU A 156 18.82 7.50 -11.32
N ALA A 157 19.52 8.18 -12.24
CA ALA A 157 18.98 9.34 -12.94
C ALA A 157 17.81 8.99 -13.86
N LEU A 158 17.76 7.77 -14.37
CA LEU A 158 16.72 7.27 -15.28
C LEU A 158 15.43 6.84 -14.55
N LEU A 159 15.49 6.55 -13.24
CA LEU A 159 14.34 5.98 -12.51
C LEU A 159 13.06 6.82 -12.59
N PRO A 160 13.09 8.16 -12.43
CA PRO A 160 11.87 8.97 -12.57
C PRO A 160 11.23 8.84 -13.95
N ASP A 161 12.05 8.81 -15.01
CA ASP A 161 11.58 8.69 -16.38
C ASP A 161 10.99 7.31 -16.66
N LEU A 162 11.58 6.23 -16.12
CA LEU A 162 10.99 4.89 -16.21
C LEU A 162 9.64 4.81 -15.52
N VAL A 163 9.51 5.44 -14.35
CA VAL A 163 8.23 5.52 -13.63
C VAL A 163 7.20 6.24 -14.50
N SER A 164 7.53 7.42 -15.03
CA SER A 164 6.62 8.19 -15.90
C SER A 164 6.24 7.42 -17.17
N ALA A 165 7.21 6.82 -17.87
CA ALA A 165 6.96 6.04 -19.07
C ALA A 165 6.07 4.81 -18.79
N HIS A 166 6.24 4.16 -17.63
CA HIS A 166 5.39 3.06 -17.23
C HIS A 166 3.95 3.50 -16.94
N GLU A 167 3.75 4.64 -16.26
CA GLU A 167 2.40 5.18 -16.03
C GLU A 167 1.69 5.52 -17.33
N GLU A 168 2.41 6.09 -18.31
CA GLU A 168 1.85 6.46 -19.61
C GLU A 168 1.48 5.23 -20.45
N GLN A 169 2.29 4.18 -20.44
CA GLN A 169 2.02 2.95 -21.19
C GLN A 169 0.97 2.06 -20.53
N VAL A 170 0.88 2.10 -19.20
CA VAL A 170 0.04 1.20 -18.41
C VAL A 170 -0.60 1.99 -17.27
N SER A 171 -1.71 2.67 -17.53
CA SER A 171 -2.47 3.38 -16.50
C SER A 171 -3.26 2.39 -15.62
N VAL A 172 -2.82 2.18 -14.37
CA VAL A 172 -3.56 1.32 -13.43
C VAL A 172 -4.95 1.86 -13.10
N LEU A 173 -5.12 3.18 -13.11
CA LEU A 173 -6.42 3.81 -12.92
C LEU A 173 -7.41 3.37 -14.00
N GLU A 174 -7.01 3.46 -15.26
CA GLU A 174 -7.87 3.10 -16.40
C GLU A 174 -8.15 1.60 -16.43
N VAL A 175 -7.12 0.78 -16.19
CA VAL A 175 -7.23 -0.68 -16.07
C VAL A 175 -8.26 -1.07 -15.02
N LEU A 176 -8.21 -0.49 -13.82
CA LEU A 176 -9.12 -0.84 -12.73
C LEU A 176 -10.53 -0.26 -12.91
N GLN A 177 -10.66 0.91 -13.53
CA GLN A 177 -11.96 1.45 -13.95
C GLN A 177 -12.63 0.55 -14.99
N LEU A 178 -11.86 0.06 -15.96
CA LEU A 178 -12.35 -0.84 -17.00
C LEU A 178 -12.78 -2.20 -16.40
N ALA A 179 -11.98 -2.75 -15.48
CA ALA A 179 -12.34 -3.95 -14.71
C ALA A 179 -13.65 -3.74 -13.93
N ASP A 180 -13.82 -2.59 -13.27
CA ASP A 180 -15.04 -2.27 -12.52
C ASP A 180 -16.28 -2.23 -13.43
N ARG A 181 -16.18 -1.63 -14.62
CA ARG A 181 -17.26 -1.61 -15.63
C ARG A 181 -17.62 -3.00 -16.16
N LEU A 182 -16.69 -3.95 -16.09
CA LEU A 182 -16.93 -5.37 -16.38
C LEU A 182 -17.52 -6.13 -15.18
N GLY A 183 -17.73 -5.46 -14.03
CA GLY A 183 -18.25 -6.03 -12.79
C GLY A 183 -17.19 -6.57 -11.84
N PHE A 184 -15.90 -6.33 -12.12
CA PHE A 184 -14.78 -6.79 -11.28
C PHE A 184 -14.29 -5.66 -10.37
N TYR A 185 -14.69 -5.74 -9.10
CA TYR A 185 -14.27 -4.86 -8.03
C TYR A 185 -14.28 -5.65 -6.71
N PRO A 186 -13.65 -5.14 -5.63
CA PRO A 186 -13.65 -5.84 -4.35
C PRO A 186 -15.08 -6.05 -3.82
N GLN A 187 -15.53 -7.30 -3.73
CA GLN A 187 -16.89 -7.60 -3.26
C GLN A 187 -17.04 -7.53 -1.73
N GLN A 188 -15.92 -7.46 -1.00
CA GLN A 188 -15.89 -7.44 0.47
C GLN A 188 -14.88 -6.42 0.97
N GLY A 189 -15.28 -5.60 1.93
CA GLY A 189 -14.44 -4.56 2.55
C GLY A 189 -13.99 -4.87 3.98
N HIS A 190 -14.08 -6.13 4.46
CA HIS A 190 -13.75 -6.52 5.84
C HIS A 190 -14.38 -5.61 6.92
N GLY A 191 -15.67 -5.29 6.78
CA GLY A 191 -16.40 -4.40 7.68
C GLY A 191 -16.39 -2.92 7.27
N LEU A 192 -15.74 -2.58 6.15
CA LEU A 192 -15.80 -1.26 5.53
C LEU A 192 -16.80 -1.26 4.37
N ALA A 193 -17.40 -0.10 4.09
CA ALA A 193 -18.12 0.12 2.85
C ALA A 193 -17.16 0.01 1.66
N VAL A 194 -17.57 -0.61 0.56
CA VAL A 194 -16.79 -0.60 -0.69
C VAL A 194 -17.33 0.48 -1.60
N GLU A 195 -16.50 1.46 -1.93
CA GLU A 195 -16.79 2.47 -2.94
C GLU A 195 -16.32 1.97 -4.31
N ARG A 196 -17.10 2.24 -5.36
CA ARG A 196 -16.75 1.88 -6.73
C ARG A 196 -16.02 3.01 -7.45
N SER A 197 -15.39 2.69 -8.57
CA SER A 197 -14.75 3.68 -9.42
C SER A 197 -15.76 4.65 -10.04
N PRO A 198 -15.35 5.88 -10.37
CA PRO A 198 -16.17 6.80 -11.18
C PRO A 198 -16.56 6.15 -12.51
N GLY A 199 -17.81 6.36 -12.94
CA GLY A 199 -18.31 5.87 -14.24
C GLY A 199 -18.72 4.38 -14.29
N HIS A 200 -18.75 3.68 -13.16
CA HIS A 200 -19.12 2.26 -13.08
C HIS A 200 -20.59 1.96 -13.46
N GLU A 201 -21.46 2.98 -13.53
CA GLU A 201 -22.91 2.85 -13.77
C GLU A 201 -23.26 2.45 -15.21
N ASN A 202 -22.27 2.38 -16.10
CA ASN A 202 -22.43 2.02 -17.50
C ASN A 202 -21.75 0.67 -17.79
N PRO A 203 -22.44 -0.47 -17.56
CA PRO A 203 -21.92 -1.80 -17.86
C PRO A 203 -21.55 -1.94 -19.33
N LEU A 204 -20.47 -2.68 -19.58
CA LEU A 204 -20.04 -3.02 -20.93
C LEU A 204 -20.76 -4.28 -21.42
N GLU A 205 -21.31 -4.21 -22.63
CA GLU A 205 -22.03 -5.31 -23.26
C GLU A 205 -21.48 -5.63 -24.67
N GLY A 206 -21.80 -6.81 -25.19
CA GLY A 206 -21.45 -7.23 -26.56
C GLY A 206 -19.97 -7.02 -26.91
N SER A 207 -19.73 -6.35 -28.03
CA SER A 207 -18.39 -6.10 -28.57
C SER A 207 -17.55 -5.17 -27.68
N GLU A 208 -18.17 -4.23 -26.96
CA GLU A 208 -17.42 -3.32 -26.06
C GLU A 208 -16.84 -4.10 -24.87
N ARG A 209 -17.61 -5.08 -24.37
CA ARG A 209 -17.15 -6.01 -23.34
C ARG A 209 -15.95 -6.84 -23.83
N GLU A 210 -16.02 -7.36 -25.05
CA GLU A 210 -14.94 -8.15 -25.65
C GLU A 210 -13.67 -7.30 -25.86
N GLN A 211 -13.82 -6.08 -26.36
CA GLN A 211 -12.72 -5.13 -26.52
C GLN A 211 -12.06 -4.79 -25.18
N ALA A 212 -12.87 -4.53 -24.15
CA ALA A 212 -12.35 -4.24 -22.82
C ALA A 212 -11.54 -5.40 -22.22
N VAL A 213 -11.99 -6.64 -22.42
CA VAL A 213 -11.22 -7.82 -21.99
C VAL A 213 -9.89 -7.93 -22.73
N ALA A 214 -9.88 -7.65 -24.05
CA ALA A 214 -8.66 -7.64 -24.84
C ALA A 214 -7.67 -6.56 -24.36
N GLU A 215 -8.17 -5.36 -24.07
CA GLU A 215 -7.40 -4.22 -23.56
C GLU A 215 -6.77 -4.52 -22.19
N LEU A 216 -7.52 -5.10 -21.25
CA LEU A 216 -6.98 -5.55 -19.96
C LEU A 216 -5.87 -6.60 -20.14
N GLY A 217 -6.05 -7.52 -21.09
CA GLY A 217 -5.03 -8.51 -21.44
C GLY A 217 -3.77 -7.89 -22.03
N GLU A 218 -3.91 -6.87 -22.88
CA GLU A 218 -2.80 -6.12 -23.44
C GLU A 218 -2.05 -5.33 -22.36
N ALA A 219 -2.76 -4.58 -21.52
CA ALA A 219 -2.16 -3.85 -20.40
C ALA A 219 -1.34 -4.78 -19.48
N ALA A 220 -1.85 -5.98 -19.17
CA ALA A 220 -1.13 -6.96 -18.37
C ALA A 220 0.15 -7.48 -19.04
N ARG A 221 0.15 -7.67 -20.37
CA ARG A 221 1.35 -8.08 -21.13
C ARG A 221 2.36 -6.95 -21.23
N THR A 222 1.91 -5.73 -21.46
CA THR A 222 2.77 -4.53 -21.54
C THR A 222 3.45 -4.27 -20.19
N ASP A 223 2.71 -4.33 -19.08
CA ASP A 223 3.27 -4.22 -17.70
C ASP A 223 4.37 -5.26 -17.46
N ALA A 224 4.10 -6.54 -17.79
CA ALA A 224 5.06 -7.61 -17.61
C ALA A 224 6.34 -7.40 -18.44
N ALA A 225 6.19 -7.09 -19.74
CA ALA A 225 7.32 -6.87 -20.63
C ALA A 225 8.15 -5.63 -20.22
N PHE A 226 7.50 -4.55 -19.78
CA PHE A 226 8.19 -3.35 -19.32
C PHE A 226 9.05 -3.64 -18.08
N ARG A 227 8.51 -4.37 -17.11
CA ARG A 227 9.23 -4.79 -15.89
C ARG A 227 10.44 -5.64 -16.22
N GLU A 228 10.29 -6.61 -17.12
CA GLU A 228 11.37 -7.47 -17.60
C GLU A 228 12.49 -6.66 -18.25
N LEU A 229 12.14 -5.77 -19.19
CA LEU A 229 13.12 -4.90 -19.87
C LEU A 229 13.85 -3.95 -18.91
N CYS A 230 13.17 -3.43 -17.88
CA CYS A 230 13.84 -2.61 -16.86
C CYS A 230 14.94 -3.38 -16.13
N VAL A 231 14.70 -4.65 -15.81
CA VAL A 231 15.69 -5.50 -15.14
C VAL A 231 16.81 -5.89 -16.11
N GLU A 232 16.46 -6.42 -17.27
CA GLU A 232 17.43 -7.01 -18.20
C GLU A 232 18.26 -5.98 -18.97
N ARG A 233 17.66 -4.83 -19.30
CA ARG A 233 18.27 -3.84 -20.20
C ARG A 233 18.66 -2.55 -19.51
N ALA A 234 17.83 -2.05 -18.59
CA ALA A 234 18.15 -0.84 -17.84
C ALA A 234 18.96 -1.11 -16.56
N GLY A 235 19.19 -2.39 -16.19
CA GLY A 235 19.96 -2.76 -15.01
C GLY A 235 19.30 -2.36 -13.69
N VAL A 236 17.96 -2.23 -13.69
CA VAL A 236 17.19 -1.93 -12.47
C VAL A 236 17.12 -3.21 -11.62
N PRO A 237 17.54 -3.17 -10.35
CA PRO A 237 17.39 -4.33 -9.46
C PRO A 237 15.92 -4.73 -9.33
N ALA A 238 15.62 -6.02 -9.51
CA ALA A 238 14.25 -6.56 -9.41
C ALA A 238 13.57 -6.23 -8.07
N ALA A 239 14.35 -6.14 -6.99
CA ALA A 239 13.86 -5.77 -5.65
C ALA A 239 13.32 -4.33 -5.56
N MET A 240 13.61 -3.44 -6.53
CA MET A 240 13.07 -2.09 -6.59
C MET A 240 11.72 -2.01 -7.32
N LEU A 241 11.35 -3.03 -8.10
CA LEU A 241 10.15 -2.98 -8.95
C LEU A 241 8.85 -2.74 -8.17
N PRO A 242 8.61 -3.34 -6.98
CA PRO A 242 7.39 -3.04 -6.21
C PRO A 242 7.29 -1.57 -5.81
N PHE A 243 8.41 -0.92 -5.52
CA PHE A 243 8.44 0.51 -5.25
C PHE A 243 8.26 1.33 -6.52
N LEU A 244 8.93 0.97 -7.63
CA LEU A 244 8.90 1.74 -8.87
C LEU A 244 7.57 1.62 -9.61
N PHE A 245 7.01 0.42 -9.71
CA PHE A 245 5.87 0.11 -10.59
C PHE A 245 4.67 -0.45 -9.82
N GLY A 246 4.76 -0.56 -8.49
CA GLY A 246 3.71 -1.16 -7.68
C GLY A 246 3.57 -2.65 -7.94
N ARG A 247 2.39 -3.18 -7.57
CA ARG A 247 1.97 -4.53 -7.93
C ARG A 247 1.75 -4.64 -9.44
N SER A 248 1.94 -5.83 -10.00
CA SER A 248 1.69 -6.06 -11.42
C SER A 248 0.21 -5.90 -11.75
N VAL A 249 -0.09 -5.50 -12.99
CA VAL A 249 -1.48 -5.41 -13.47
C VAL A 249 -2.21 -6.75 -13.27
N ARG A 250 -1.51 -7.86 -13.51
CA ARG A 250 -2.06 -9.21 -13.29
C ARG A 250 -2.49 -9.45 -11.84
N GLU A 251 -1.67 -9.05 -10.87
CA GLU A 251 -2.00 -9.18 -9.45
C GLU A 251 -3.17 -8.29 -9.05
N LEU A 252 -3.21 -7.05 -9.58
CA LEU A 252 -4.29 -6.10 -9.32
C LEU A 252 -5.63 -6.59 -9.88
N LEU A 253 -5.65 -7.12 -11.10
CA LEU A 253 -6.84 -7.72 -11.71
C LEU A 253 -7.32 -8.94 -10.93
N ALA A 254 -6.38 -9.79 -10.46
CA ALA A 254 -6.72 -10.94 -9.64
C ALA A 254 -7.34 -10.56 -8.29
N GLU A 255 -6.89 -9.44 -7.69
CA GLU A 255 -7.43 -8.93 -6.41
C GLU A 255 -8.89 -8.49 -6.53
N VAL A 256 -9.28 -7.91 -7.67
CA VAL A 256 -10.69 -7.54 -7.95
C VAL A 256 -11.53 -8.70 -8.51
N GLY A 257 -10.95 -9.90 -8.56
CA GLY A 257 -11.63 -11.14 -8.96
C GLY A 257 -11.54 -11.49 -10.44
N LEU A 258 -10.83 -10.70 -11.25
CA LEU A 258 -10.59 -11.02 -12.66
C LEU A 258 -9.37 -11.95 -12.78
N LYS A 259 -9.63 -13.23 -13.05
CA LYS A 259 -8.58 -14.24 -13.21
C LYS A 259 -8.29 -14.47 -14.69
N PRO A 260 -7.02 -14.71 -15.07
CA PRO A 260 -6.70 -15.21 -16.40
C PRO A 260 -7.51 -16.47 -16.70
N ALA A 261 -7.91 -16.64 -17.95
CA ALA A 261 -8.41 -17.93 -18.40
C ALA A 261 -7.33 -18.99 -18.09
N VAL A 262 -7.73 -20.09 -17.46
CA VAL A 262 -6.84 -21.24 -17.30
C VAL A 262 -6.72 -21.82 -18.71
N ASP A 263 -5.51 -21.82 -19.27
CA ASP A 263 -5.27 -22.57 -20.51
C ASP A 263 -5.66 -24.03 -20.21
N GLY A 264 -6.66 -24.52 -20.93
CA GLY A 264 -7.18 -25.90 -20.80
C GLY A 264 -6.27 -26.92 -21.47
#